data_AF-A0A2V3IF85-F1
#
_entry.id   AF-A0A2V3IF85-F1
#
_cell.length_a   1.000
_cell.length_b   1.000
_cell.length_c   1.000
_cell.angle_alpha   90.00
_cell.angle_beta   90.00
_cell.angle_gamma   90.00
#
_symmetry.space_group_name_H-M   'P 1'
#
loop_
_entity.id
_entity.type
_entity.pdbx_description
1 polymer ?
#
loop_
_entity_poly.entity_id
_entity_poly.type
_entity_poly.pdbx_seq_one_letter_code
_entity_poly.pdbx_strand_id
1 'polypeptide(L)'
;MNLVTTCDQPNWSETVWINFLTANIQYRDNVTYLEGSCDTRDDLIKAQVETSNAVFILNNQHNPDPYAEDSETLKPFLTLRSYTPNLPTYSMCAYLDYRLQTTFALEQVGEEGDGEKASSRRVSGMNLRLQMMDPSSSDMAKLSSVGEELVPHIGYFQDKDDDDDGLLAISYDGPSHLNSEALCMQEIEMSLLAKNFFCNGLSTLLMNLILRVTPMLKDEDPMRAWAYKHGIECRFECVKLPLQLTNREFAEIAFIMYDYRVILVATKRFMVKIWRPVTPDTDNNLKSIALVVTVHSTEYLDTFMAAIANYDTERFFYTASGSSKFLYLDDDD
;
A
#
# COMPACT_ATOMS: atom_id res chain seq x y z
N MET A 1 13.59 -3.55 -17.04
CA MET A 1 12.21 -3.81 -16.63
C MET A 1 11.38 -3.62 -17.87
N ASN A 2 10.73 -4.68 -18.37
CA ASN A 2 9.99 -4.62 -19.62
C ASN A 2 8.49 -4.48 -19.31
N LEU A 3 7.86 -3.46 -19.88
CA LEU A 3 6.44 -3.16 -19.77
C LEU A 3 5.77 -3.53 -21.09
N VAL A 4 4.76 -4.39 -21.03
CA VAL A 4 3.91 -4.75 -22.17
C VAL A 4 2.56 -4.08 -21.97
N THR A 5 2.10 -3.30 -22.95
CA THR A 5 0.81 -2.62 -22.93
C THR A 5 -0.11 -3.24 -23.97
N THR A 6 -1.32 -3.61 -23.54
CA THR A 6 -2.37 -4.16 -24.41
C THR A 6 -3.54 -3.18 -24.47
N CYS A 7 -3.98 -2.82 -25.67
CA CYS A 7 -5.15 -1.96 -25.85
C CYS A 7 -5.86 -2.33 -27.16
N ASP A 8 -7.16 -2.58 -27.08
CA ASP A 8 -8.02 -2.94 -28.21
C ASP A 8 -8.38 -1.72 -29.07
N GLN A 9 -8.61 -0.57 -28.43
CA GLN A 9 -9.05 0.66 -29.12
C GLN A 9 -8.18 1.84 -28.72
N PRO A 10 -6.92 1.92 -29.22
CA PRO A 10 -6.07 3.06 -28.96
C PRO A 10 -6.68 4.32 -29.60
N ASN A 11 -6.65 5.43 -28.87
CA ASN A 11 -7.02 6.74 -29.43
C ASN A 11 -5.87 7.41 -30.20
N TRP A 12 -4.75 6.70 -30.39
CA TRP A 12 -3.57 7.15 -31.13
C TRP A 12 -3.30 6.29 -32.37
N SER A 13 -2.69 6.87 -33.39
CA SER A 13 -2.19 6.14 -34.55
C SER A 13 -0.81 5.54 -34.28
N GLU A 14 -0.43 4.52 -35.06
CA GLU A 14 0.90 3.90 -35.01
C GLU A 14 2.04 4.93 -35.19
N THR A 15 1.83 5.92 -36.06
CA THR A 15 2.79 7.02 -36.27
C THR A 15 3.00 7.88 -35.02
N VAL A 16 1.94 8.14 -34.25
CA VAL A 16 2.03 8.89 -32.99
C VAL A 16 2.79 8.09 -31.95
N TRP A 17 2.54 6.78 -31.87
CA TRP A 17 3.27 5.87 -30.98
C TRP A 17 4.78 5.81 -31.30
N ILE A 18 5.13 5.64 -32.58
CA ILE A 18 6.54 5.61 -33.02
C ILE A 18 7.23 6.96 -32.74
N ASN A 19 6.54 8.07 -33.00
CA ASN A 19 7.07 9.40 -32.71
C ASN A 19 7.32 9.59 -31.21
N PHE A 20 6.40 9.11 -30.36
CA PHE A 20 6.55 9.15 -28.91
C PHE A 20 7.79 8.36 -28.45
N LEU A 21 7.99 7.13 -28.95
CA LEU A 21 9.16 6.32 -28.61
C LEU A 21 10.47 6.92 -29.15
N THR A 22 10.44 7.54 -30.32
CA THR A 22 11.61 8.22 -30.91
C THR A 22 12.00 9.44 -30.09
N ALA A 23 11.02 10.21 -29.61
CA ALA A 23 11.26 11.35 -28.73
C ALA A 23 11.74 10.93 -27.33
N ASN A 24 11.33 9.74 -26.85
CA ASN A 24 11.64 9.25 -25.51
C ASN A 24 12.44 7.94 -25.58
N ILE A 25 13.69 8.04 -25.99
CA ILE A 25 14.55 6.87 -26.25
C ILE A 25 14.70 5.93 -25.04
N GLN A 26 14.56 6.46 -23.82
CA GLN A 26 14.58 5.70 -22.56
C GLN A 26 13.51 4.60 -22.46
N TYR A 27 12.39 4.74 -23.19
CA TYR A 27 11.29 3.78 -23.18
C TYR A 27 11.38 2.75 -24.32
N ARG A 28 12.22 3.00 -25.32
CA ARG A 28 12.24 2.24 -26.59
C ARG A 28 12.46 0.73 -26.39
N ASP A 29 13.40 0.37 -25.53
CA ASP A 29 13.77 -1.03 -25.30
C ASP A 29 12.97 -1.68 -24.17
N ASN A 30 12.25 -0.87 -23.39
CA ASN A 30 11.56 -1.28 -22.17
C ASN A 30 10.03 -1.31 -22.33
N VAL A 31 9.45 -0.77 -23.41
CA VAL A 31 8.00 -0.67 -23.60
C VAL A 31 7.59 -1.30 -24.93
N THR A 32 6.70 -2.29 -24.87
CA THR A 32 6.13 -2.96 -26.04
C THR A 32 4.62 -2.77 -26.05
N TYR A 33 4.08 -2.28 -27.17
CA TYR A 33 2.64 -2.18 -27.37
C TYR A 33 2.13 -3.37 -28.19
N LEU A 34 1.00 -3.93 -27.76
CA LEU A 34 0.28 -4.98 -28.44
C LEU A 34 -1.18 -4.55 -28.63
N GLU A 35 -1.65 -4.54 -29.88
CA GLU A 35 -3.07 -4.42 -30.18
C GLU A 35 -3.79 -5.73 -29.79
N GLY A 36 -4.85 -5.60 -28.98
CA GLY A 36 -5.65 -6.72 -28.47
C GLY A 36 -6.37 -6.43 -27.15
N SER A 37 -7.26 -7.34 -26.75
CA SER A 37 -8.02 -7.27 -25.49
C SER A 37 -7.62 -8.41 -24.54
N CYS A 38 -7.45 -8.09 -23.26
CA CYS A 38 -7.18 -9.07 -22.20
C CYS A 38 -8.37 -10.01 -21.89
N ASP A 39 -9.48 -9.89 -22.62
CA ASP A 39 -10.63 -10.79 -22.52
C ASP A 39 -10.39 -12.14 -23.20
N THR A 40 -9.46 -12.21 -24.16
CA THR A 40 -9.21 -13.42 -24.94
C THR A 40 -7.91 -14.11 -24.50
N ARG A 41 -7.93 -15.45 -24.48
CA ARG A 41 -6.75 -16.24 -24.09
C ARG A 41 -5.59 -16.07 -25.08
N ASP A 42 -5.88 -15.87 -26.36
CA ASP A 42 -4.87 -15.72 -27.40
C ASP A 42 -4.04 -14.44 -27.20
N ASP A 43 -4.69 -13.34 -26.82
CA ASP A 43 -4.01 -12.09 -26.51
C ASP A 43 -3.18 -12.18 -25.22
N LEU A 44 -3.63 -12.94 -24.21
CA LEU A 44 -2.84 -13.21 -23.00
C LEU A 44 -1.56 -14.01 -23.29
N ILE A 45 -1.63 -14.99 -24.22
CA ILE A 45 -0.46 -15.75 -24.68
C ILE A 45 0.50 -14.83 -25.45
N LYS A 46 -0.03 -14.00 -26.35
CA LYS A 46 0.75 -13.02 -27.11
C LYS A 46 1.47 -12.03 -26.19
N ALA A 47 0.82 -11.62 -25.09
CA ALA A 47 1.40 -10.76 -24.07
C ALA A 47 2.30 -11.49 -23.05
N GLN A 48 2.46 -12.81 -23.17
CA GLN A 48 3.32 -13.65 -22.32
C GLN A 48 3.02 -13.52 -20.83
N VAL A 49 1.74 -13.40 -20.48
CA VAL A 49 1.26 -13.13 -19.11
C VAL A 49 1.74 -14.17 -18.09
N GLU A 50 1.94 -15.43 -18.49
CA GLU A 50 2.48 -16.50 -17.63
C GLU A 50 3.88 -16.19 -17.09
N THR A 51 4.68 -15.43 -17.82
CA THR A 51 6.05 -15.06 -17.44
C THR A 51 6.15 -13.70 -16.74
N SER A 52 5.03 -12.97 -16.68
CA SER A 52 4.97 -11.64 -16.10
C SER A 52 5.06 -11.68 -14.58
N ASN A 53 5.66 -10.64 -13.99
CA ASN A 53 5.70 -10.50 -12.52
C ASN A 53 4.42 -9.93 -11.92
N ALA A 54 3.67 -9.14 -12.69
CA ALA A 54 2.41 -8.53 -12.28
C ALA A 54 1.61 -8.06 -13.50
N VAL A 55 0.31 -7.87 -13.33
CA VAL A 55 -0.59 -7.27 -14.34
C VAL A 55 -1.31 -6.07 -13.75
N PHE A 56 -1.44 -5.01 -14.53
CA PHE A 56 -2.16 -3.79 -14.16
C PHE A 56 -3.36 -3.62 -15.10
N ILE A 57 -4.56 -3.56 -14.53
CA ILE A 57 -5.80 -3.27 -15.24
C ILE A 57 -6.19 -1.84 -14.87
N LEU A 58 -6.21 -0.98 -15.88
CA LEU A 58 -6.54 0.43 -15.68
C LEU A 58 -7.97 0.69 -16.16
N ASN A 59 -8.60 1.63 -15.49
CA ASN A 59 -9.99 2.04 -15.72
C ASN A 59 -10.01 3.47 -16.25
N ASN A 60 -10.84 3.75 -17.26
CA ASN A 60 -11.07 5.10 -17.76
C ASN A 60 -11.96 5.90 -16.78
N GLN A 61 -11.30 6.68 -15.92
CA GLN A 61 -11.94 7.56 -14.92
C GLN A 61 -12.83 8.67 -15.52
N HIS A 62 -12.79 8.87 -16.84
CA HIS A 62 -13.59 9.88 -17.53
C HIS A 62 -14.69 9.27 -18.40
N ASN A 63 -14.96 7.97 -18.26
CA ASN A 63 -16.08 7.34 -18.94
C ASN A 63 -17.41 7.98 -18.45
N PRO A 64 -18.32 8.38 -19.36
CA PRO A 64 -19.62 8.92 -18.97
C PRO A 64 -20.50 7.91 -18.20
N ASP A 65 -20.25 6.61 -18.35
CA ASP A 65 -20.88 5.55 -17.58
C ASP A 65 -19.81 4.75 -16.80
N PRO A 66 -19.51 5.16 -15.55
CA PRO A 66 -18.50 4.48 -14.75
C PRO A 66 -18.90 3.05 -14.34
N TYR A 67 -20.20 2.73 -14.30
CA TYR A 67 -20.65 1.36 -13.99
C TYR A 67 -20.37 0.41 -15.14
N ALA A 68 -20.58 0.87 -16.38
CA ALA A 68 -20.19 0.11 -17.56
C ALA A 68 -18.67 -0.07 -17.61
N GLU A 69 -17.89 0.98 -17.32
CA GLU A 69 -16.43 0.90 -17.29
C GLU A 69 -15.93 -0.10 -16.24
N ASP A 70 -16.45 -0.05 -15.00
CA ASP A 70 -16.12 -1.02 -13.96
C ASP A 70 -16.44 -2.47 -14.43
N SER A 71 -17.57 -2.66 -15.11
CA SER A 71 -17.95 -3.94 -15.70
C SER A 71 -16.99 -4.42 -16.79
N GLU A 72 -16.49 -3.51 -17.62
CA GLU A 72 -15.47 -3.83 -18.62
C GLU A 72 -14.13 -4.18 -17.97
N THR A 73 -13.75 -3.55 -16.84
CA THR A 73 -12.49 -3.88 -16.15
C THR A 73 -12.51 -5.23 -15.40
N LEU A 74 -13.67 -5.74 -15.00
CA LEU A 74 -13.76 -7.06 -14.35
C LEU A 74 -13.62 -8.23 -15.31
N LYS A 75 -14.04 -8.09 -16.57
CA LYS A 75 -13.91 -9.16 -17.57
C LYS A 75 -12.46 -9.63 -17.75
N PRO A 76 -11.47 -8.77 -18.05
CA PRO A 76 -10.09 -9.20 -18.19
C PRO A 76 -9.53 -9.70 -16.87
N PHE A 77 -10.02 -9.17 -15.75
CA PHE A 77 -9.66 -9.66 -14.43
C PHE A 77 -10.05 -11.13 -14.22
N LEU A 78 -11.30 -11.50 -14.51
CA LEU A 78 -11.78 -12.88 -14.44
C LEU A 78 -11.06 -13.80 -15.43
N THR A 79 -10.81 -13.32 -16.65
CA THR A 79 -10.04 -14.06 -17.67
C THR A 79 -8.62 -14.34 -17.17
N LEU A 80 -7.92 -13.34 -16.63
CA LEU A 80 -6.58 -13.48 -16.06
C LEU A 80 -6.56 -14.49 -14.91
N ARG A 81 -7.55 -14.46 -14.02
CA ARG A 81 -7.66 -15.44 -12.93
C ARG A 81 -7.89 -16.86 -13.42
N SER A 82 -8.69 -17.03 -14.46
CA SER A 82 -8.91 -18.34 -15.10
C SER A 82 -7.66 -18.88 -15.80
N TYR A 83 -6.78 -17.97 -16.25
CA TYR A 83 -5.58 -18.31 -17.00
C TYR A 83 -4.37 -18.53 -16.09
N THR A 84 -4.09 -17.60 -15.18
CA THR A 84 -2.95 -17.56 -14.27
C THR A 84 -3.41 -17.10 -12.87
N PRO A 85 -3.89 -18.01 -12.01
CA PRO A 85 -4.52 -17.64 -10.73
C PRO A 85 -3.55 -17.01 -9.73
N ASN A 86 -2.27 -17.38 -9.77
CA ASN A 86 -1.25 -16.93 -8.81
C ASN A 86 -0.57 -15.62 -9.21
N LEU A 87 -0.89 -15.07 -10.39
CA LEU A 87 -0.29 -13.83 -10.86
C LEU A 87 -0.81 -12.63 -10.05
N PRO A 88 0.07 -11.77 -9.49
CA PRO A 88 -0.36 -10.54 -8.85
C PRO A 88 -1.03 -9.60 -9.85
N THR A 89 -2.24 -9.16 -9.51
CA THR A 89 -3.05 -8.31 -10.38
C THR A 89 -3.47 -7.07 -9.62
N TYR A 90 -3.21 -5.92 -10.21
CA TYR A 90 -3.56 -4.62 -9.67
C TYR A 90 -4.64 -4.00 -10.53
N SER A 91 -5.74 -3.57 -9.92
CA SER A 91 -6.84 -2.96 -10.66
C SER A 91 -7.24 -1.61 -10.07
N MET A 92 -7.90 -0.79 -10.89
CA MET A 92 -8.63 0.39 -10.43
C MET A 92 -10.11 0.19 -10.72
N CYS A 93 -10.98 0.60 -9.79
CA CYS A 93 -12.41 0.71 -10.00
C CYS A 93 -12.88 2.13 -9.67
N ALA A 94 -13.90 2.60 -10.39
CA ALA A 94 -14.48 3.91 -10.19
C ALA A 94 -15.28 3.93 -8.88
N TYR A 95 -16.18 2.97 -8.67
CA TYR A 95 -17.12 2.98 -7.55
C TYR A 95 -16.88 1.91 -6.49
N LEU A 96 -17.24 2.25 -5.25
CA LEU A 96 -17.08 1.38 -4.09
C LEU A 96 -17.93 0.12 -4.17
N ASP A 97 -19.14 0.21 -4.74
CA ASP A 97 -20.07 -0.92 -4.86
C ASP A 97 -19.48 -2.07 -5.69
N TYR A 98 -18.54 -1.75 -6.58
CA TYR A 98 -17.84 -2.71 -7.42
C TYR A 98 -16.63 -3.36 -6.74
N ARG A 99 -16.16 -2.77 -5.64
CA ARG A 99 -15.01 -3.25 -4.88
C ARG A 99 -15.25 -4.65 -4.32
N LEU A 100 -16.48 -4.99 -3.92
CA LEU A 100 -16.79 -6.33 -3.42
C LEU A 100 -16.55 -7.40 -4.49
N GLN A 101 -17.10 -7.20 -5.68
CA GLN A 101 -16.94 -8.14 -6.80
C GLN A 101 -15.47 -8.28 -7.19
N THR A 102 -14.75 -7.16 -7.23
CA THR A 102 -13.32 -7.13 -7.50
C THR A 102 -12.54 -7.85 -6.41
N THR A 103 -12.86 -7.63 -5.13
CA THR A 103 -12.18 -8.27 -3.98
C THR A 103 -12.37 -9.78 -4.01
N PHE A 104 -13.59 -10.27 -4.25
CA PHE A 104 -13.85 -11.70 -4.41
C PHE A 104 -13.07 -12.31 -5.58
N ALA A 105 -12.97 -11.58 -6.68
CA ALA A 105 -12.17 -12.04 -7.80
C ALA A 105 -10.64 -12.02 -7.48
N LEU A 106 -10.21 -11.09 -6.63
CA LEU A 106 -8.82 -10.96 -6.15
C LEU A 106 -8.42 -12.03 -5.13
N GLU A 107 -9.36 -12.70 -4.46
CA GLU A 107 -9.02 -13.76 -3.51
C GLU A 107 -8.29 -14.92 -4.22
N GLN A 108 -7.14 -15.32 -3.66
CA GLN A 108 -6.40 -16.47 -4.15
C GLN A 108 -7.13 -17.76 -3.77
N VAL A 109 -7.25 -18.67 -4.73
CA VAL A 109 -7.67 -20.05 -4.43
C VAL A 109 -6.48 -20.74 -3.79
N GLY A 110 -6.54 -20.96 -2.47
CA GLY A 110 -5.50 -21.70 -1.76
C GLY A 110 -5.33 -23.09 -2.36
N GLU A 111 -4.08 -23.52 -2.54
CA GLU A 111 -3.75 -24.91 -2.86
C GLU A 111 -4.15 -25.77 -1.64
N GLU A 112 -5.34 -26.38 -1.69
CA GLU A 112 -5.68 -27.49 -0.79
C GLU A 112 -4.73 -28.64 -1.11
N GLY A 113 -3.80 -28.91 -0.19
CA GLY A 113 -2.86 -30.02 -0.28
C GLY A 113 -3.56 -31.36 -0.52
N ASP A 114 -2.99 -32.17 -1.41
CA ASP A 114 -3.43 -33.52 -1.75
C ASP A 114 -3.65 -34.37 -0.49
N GLY A 115 -4.90 -34.83 -0.28
CA GLY A 115 -5.22 -35.75 0.80
C GLY A 115 -6.71 -35.95 1.06
N GLU A 116 -7.40 -36.62 0.13
CA GLU A 116 -8.63 -37.40 0.37
C GLU A 116 -9.75 -36.77 1.23
N LYS A 117 -10.64 -36.03 0.57
CA LYS A 117 -12.04 -36.46 0.32
C LYS A 117 -12.74 -35.38 -0.47
N ALA A 118 -13.04 -35.70 -1.73
CA ALA A 118 -13.92 -34.92 -2.58
C ALA A 118 -15.29 -34.75 -1.92
N SER A 119 -15.46 -33.66 -1.18
CA SER A 119 -16.78 -33.09 -0.88
C SER A 119 -16.98 -31.93 -1.82
N SER A 120 -17.60 -32.26 -2.95
CA SER A 120 -18.21 -31.35 -3.93
C SER A 120 -18.69 -30.03 -3.30
N ARG A 121 -17.85 -28.99 -3.28
CA ARG A 121 -18.31 -27.61 -3.26
C ARG A 121 -18.82 -27.27 -4.65
N ARG A 122 -20.03 -27.77 -4.95
CA ARG A 122 -20.87 -27.13 -5.96
C ARG A 122 -21.01 -25.69 -5.53
N VAL A 123 -20.55 -24.79 -6.39
CA VAL A 123 -20.90 -23.37 -6.42
C VAL A 123 -22.43 -23.32 -6.29
N SER A 124 -22.91 -23.08 -5.07
CA SER A 124 -24.30 -22.81 -4.82
C SER A 124 -24.55 -21.41 -5.36
N GLY A 125 -25.24 -21.33 -6.49
CA GLY A 125 -25.68 -20.08 -7.07
C GLY A 125 -26.32 -19.20 -6.00
N MET A 126 -25.70 -18.04 -5.74
CA MET A 126 -26.39 -16.97 -5.04
C MET A 126 -27.44 -16.43 -6.00
N ASN A 127 -28.70 -16.69 -5.67
CA ASN A 127 -29.85 -16.00 -6.22
C ASN A 127 -29.67 -14.50 -5.99
N LEU A 128 -29.14 -13.79 -6.99
CA LEU A 128 -29.29 -12.34 -7.12
C LEU A 128 -30.76 -12.05 -7.45
N ARG A 129 -31.62 -12.04 -6.42
CA ARG A 129 -32.95 -11.46 -6.53
C ARG A 129 -32.79 -9.94 -6.48
N LEU A 130 -32.54 -9.34 -7.64
CA LEU A 130 -32.75 -7.91 -7.87
C LEU A 130 -34.23 -7.62 -7.56
N GLN A 131 -34.54 -7.04 -6.39
CA GLN A 131 -35.81 -6.36 -6.20
C GLN A 131 -35.68 -4.99 -6.83
N MET A 132 -36.15 -4.87 -8.08
CA MET A 132 -36.50 -3.59 -8.66
C MET A 132 -37.59 -2.95 -7.79
N MET A 133 -37.31 -1.77 -7.23
CA MET A 133 -38.33 -0.93 -6.60
C MET A 133 -39.01 -0.10 -7.69
N ASP A 134 -40.29 -0.37 -7.94
CA ASP A 134 -41.19 0.56 -8.63
C ASP A 134 -41.62 1.68 -7.67
N PRO A 135 -41.72 2.95 -8.13
CA PRO A 135 -42.08 4.07 -7.29
C PRO A 135 -43.59 4.34 -7.37
N SER A 136 -44.38 3.78 -6.44
CA SER A 136 -45.71 4.35 -6.14
C SER A 136 -46.34 3.79 -4.86
N SER A 137 -47.07 4.68 -4.18
CA SER A 137 -48.03 4.50 -3.09
C SER A 137 -47.49 4.30 -1.66
N SER A 138 -47.46 5.43 -0.95
CA SER A 138 -48.01 5.63 0.41
C SER A 138 -48.06 4.44 1.36
N ASP A 139 -47.33 4.55 2.46
CA ASP A 139 -47.97 4.46 3.78
C ASP A 139 -47.14 5.19 4.84
N MET A 140 -47.75 6.25 5.38
CA MET A 140 -47.31 6.92 6.60
C MET A 140 -47.70 6.11 7.82
N ALA A 141 -46.88 6.29 8.86
CA ALA A 141 -47.15 6.00 10.27
C ALA A 141 -46.99 4.54 10.72
N LYS A 142 -45.85 4.29 11.38
CA LYS A 142 -45.77 4.07 12.83
C LYS A 142 -44.37 3.59 13.19
N LEU A 143 -43.61 4.41 13.90
CA LEU A 143 -42.62 3.98 14.90
C LEU A 143 -42.12 5.23 15.63
N SER A 144 -43.01 5.76 16.47
CA SER A 144 -42.67 6.67 17.56
C SER A 144 -42.39 5.83 18.79
N SER A 145 -41.12 5.64 19.15
CA SER A 145 -40.62 5.65 20.53
C SER A 145 -39.24 5.01 20.57
N VAL A 146 -38.25 5.82 20.91
CA VAL A 146 -37.06 5.59 21.74
C VAL A 146 -36.02 6.60 21.23
N GLY A 147 -36.11 7.81 21.79
CA GLY A 147 -34.93 8.66 21.87
C GLY A 147 -34.08 8.17 23.03
N GLU A 148 -32.78 8.08 22.82
CA GLU A 148 -31.75 8.68 23.68
C GLU A 148 -30.36 8.28 23.16
N GLU A 149 -29.53 9.31 23.02
CA GLU A 149 -28.06 9.38 22.98
C GLU A 149 -27.24 8.11 22.65
N LEU A 150 -26.50 8.16 21.53
CA LEU A 150 -25.27 7.39 21.35
C LEU A 150 -24.20 8.29 20.71
N VAL A 151 -23.42 8.95 21.57
CA VAL A 151 -22.08 9.41 21.28
C VAL A 151 -21.20 8.15 21.13
N PRO A 152 -20.40 7.96 20.06
CA PRO A 152 -19.49 6.83 20.02
C PRO A 152 -18.34 7.10 20.99
N HIS A 153 -18.37 6.40 22.12
CA HIS A 153 -17.25 6.27 23.04
C HIS A 153 -16.00 5.75 22.31
N ILE A 154 -14.91 6.51 22.41
CA ILE A 154 -13.55 6.03 22.18
C ILE A 154 -13.29 4.91 23.19
N GLY A 155 -13.40 3.67 22.72
CA GLY A 155 -13.11 2.47 23.48
C GLY A 155 -11.61 2.20 23.47
N TYR A 156 -11.03 2.14 24.67
CA TYR A 156 -9.71 1.57 24.93
C TYR A 156 -9.67 0.14 24.37
N PHE A 157 -8.79 -0.12 23.40
CA PHE A 157 -8.51 -1.48 22.96
C PHE A 157 -7.64 -2.16 24.01
N GLN A 158 -8.19 -3.19 24.64
CA GLN A 158 -7.47 -4.08 25.53
C GLN A 158 -6.91 -5.22 24.68
N ASP A 159 -5.58 -5.33 24.65
CA ASP A 159 -4.84 -6.35 23.92
C ASP A 159 -5.19 -7.75 24.41
N LYS A 160 -5.40 -8.67 23.47
CA LYS A 160 -5.22 -10.10 23.71
C LYS A 160 -3.98 -10.52 22.94
N ASP A 161 -2.94 -10.84 23.69
CA ASP A 161 -1.70 -11.43 23.21
C ASP A 161 -1.99 -12.86 22.73
N ASP A 162 -1.90 -13.08 21.42
CA ASP A 162 -1.73 -14.41 20.84
C ASP A 162 -0.23 -14.58 20.56
N ASP A 163 0.48 -15.10 21.56
CA ASP A 163 1.85 -15.59 21.44
C ASP A 163 1.83 -16.97 20.74
N ASP A 164 2.26 -17.02 19.48
CA ASP A 164 2.66 -18.29 18.85
C ASP A 164 4.03 -18.13 18.18
N ASP A 165 5.05 -18.59 18.91
CA ASP A 165 6.47 -18.50 18.58
C ASP A 165 6.88 -19.59 17.58
N GLY A 166 6.59 -19.37 16.30
CA GLY A 166 7.11 -20.16 15.19
C GLY A 166 8.52 -19.73 14.78
N LEU A 167 9.54 -20.21 15.49
CA LEU A 167 10.96 -20.05 15.17
C LEU A 167 11.32 -20.91 13.94
N LEU A 168 11.66 -20.30 12.80
CA LEU A 168 12.62 -20.81 11.79
C LEU A 168 12.90 -19.73 10.73
N ALA A 169 14.16 -19.66 10.30
CA ALA A 169 14.71 -18.64 9.43
C ALA A 169 14.06 -18.61 8.03
N ILE A 170 13.74 -17.42 7.53
CA ILE A 170 13.76 -17.14 6.09
C ILE A 170 14.36 -15.74 5.92
N SER A 171 15.42 -15.68 5.11
CA SER A 171 15.93 -14.44 4.51
C SER A 171 14.76 -13.64 3.95
N TYR A 172 14.84 -12.31 4.04
CA TYR A 172 13.98 -11.51 3.19
C TYR A 172 14.50 -11.61 1.76
N ASP A 173 14.05 -12.67 1.08
CA ASP A 173 13.86 -12.57 -0.34
C ASP A 173 12.71 -11.59 -0.53
N GLY A 174 12.80 -10.74 -1.56
CA GLY A 174 11.73 -9.82 -1.94
C GLY A 174 10.40 -10.55 -2.26
N PRO A 175 9.59 -9.93 -3.12
CA PRO A 175 8.13 -9.82 -3.03
C PRO A 175 7.37 -11.16 -2.97
N SER A 176 7.43 -11.89 -1.86
CA SER A 176 6.90 -13.25 -1.73
C SER A 176 5.43 -13.33 -1.32
N HIS A 177 4.71 -12.19 -1.26
CA HIS A 177 3.26 -12.12 -1.12
C HIS A 177 2.68 -10.86 -1.78
N LEU A 178 2.94 -10.64 -3.07
CA LEU A 178 2.19 -9.63 -3.82
C LEU A 178 0.75 -10.14 -3.97
N ASN A 179 -0.07 -9.83 -2.97
CA ASN A 179 -1.51 -9.99 -3.08
C ASN A 179 -1.99 -9.07 -4.20
N SER A 180 -2.93 -9.58 -4.98
CA SER A 180 -3.66 -8.76 -5.93
C SER A 180 -4.50 -7.74 -5.14
N GLU A 181 -4.51 -6.49 -5.59
CA GLU A 181 -5.16 -5.37 -4.89
C GLU A 181 -5.97 -4.53 -5.89
N ALA A 182 -7.07 -3.94 -5.42
CA ALA A 182 -7.85 -3.00 -6.21
C ALA A 182 -7.97 -1.65 -5.49
N LEU A 183 -7.79 -0.57 -6.26
CA LEU A 183 -7.94 0.79 -5.79
C LEU A 183 -9.31 1.34 -6.21
N CYS A 184 -10.13 1.72 -5.24
CA CYS A 184 -11.39 2.41 -5.48
C CYS A 184 -11.15 3.92 -5.54
N MET A 185 -11.35 4.51 -6.71
CA MET A 185 -11.07 5.92 -6.95
C MET A 185 -12.02 6.83 -6.19
N GLN A 186 -13.33 6.53 -6.18
CA GLN A 186 -14.31 7.26 -5.37
C GLN A 186 -13.94 7.25 -3.88
N GLU A 187 -13.48 6.12 -3.33
CA GLU A 187 -13.09 6.02 -1.93
C GLU A 187 -11.87 6.88 -1.61
N ILE A 188 -10.85 6.84 -2.48
CA ILE A 188 -9.64 7.65 -2.32
C ILE A 188 -9.97 9.15 -2.41
N GLU A 189 -10.72 9.56 -3.42
CA GLU A 189 -11.10 10.97 -3.61
C GLU A 189 -11.93 11.50 -2.46
N MET A 190 -12.99 10.79 -2.07
CA MET A 190 -13.86 11.19 -0.96
C MET A 190 -13.10 11.21 0.36
N SER A 191 -12.18 10.27 0.58
CA SER A 191 -11.33 10.23 1.78
C SER A 191 -10.38 11.43 1.83
N LEU A 192 -9.71 11.76 0.71
CA LEU A 192 -8.81 12.91 0.64
C LEU A 192 -9.56 14.23 0.83
N LEU A 193 -10.74 14.38 0.23
CA LEU A 193 -11.61 15.55 0.40
C LEU A 193 -12.08 15.69 1.85
N ALA A 194 -12.54 14.59 2.46
CA ALA A 194 -12.94 14.60 3.86
C ALA A 194 -11.77 14.96 4.80
N LYS A 195 -10.56 14.46 4.52
CA LYS A 195 -9.36 14.76 5.32
C LYS A 195 -8.93 16.22 5.21
N ASN A 196 -9.14 16.85 4.07
CA ASN A 196 -8.87 18.29 3.90
C ASN A 196 -9.74 19.18 4.80
N PHE A 197 -10.92 18.72 5.23
CA PHE A 197 -11.73 19.45 6.22
C PHE A 197 -11.03 19.57 7.58
N PHE A 198 -10.24 18.56 7.95
CA PHE A 198 -9.50 18.55 9.22
C PHE A 198 -8.15 19.28 9.12
N CYS A 199 -7.51 19.23 7.96
CA CYS A 199 -6.22 19.87 7.73
C CYS A 199 -6.10 20.33 6.28
N ASN A 200 -6.10 21.66 6.09
CA ASN A 200 -5.98 22.27 4.78
C ASN A 200 -4.66 21.85 4.10
N GLY A 201 -4.76 21.33 2.88
CA GLY A 201 -3.60 20.92 2.09
C GLY A 201 -3.05 19.53 2.43
N LEU A 202 -3.69 18.78 3.32
CA LEU A 202 -3.28 17.41 3.65
C LEU A 202 -3.34 16.48 2.44
N SER A 203 -4.35 16.60 1.57
CA SER A 203 -4.41 15.81 0.34
C SER A 203 -3.21 16.08 -0.58
N THR A 204 -2.82 17.35 -0.72
CA THR A 204 -1.69 17.75 -1.55
C THR A 204 -0.39 17.24 -0.96
N LEU A 205 -0.23 17.32 0.37
CA LEU A 205 0.91 16.75 1.07
C LEU A 205 1.01 15.24 0.82
N LEU A 206 -0.06 14.49 1.08
CA LEU A 206 -0.07 13.03 0.89
C LEU A 206 0.23 12.64 -0.56
N MET A 207 -0.36 13.35 -1.53
CA MET A 207 -0.12 13.07 -2.94
C MET A 207 1.33 13.37 -3.33
N ASN A 208 1.92 14.46 -2.84
CA ASN A 208 3.34 14.75 -3.05
C ASN A 208 4.26 13.69 -2.43
N LEU A 209 3.90 13.11 -1.29
CA LEU A 209 4.68 12.05 -0.63
C LEU A 209 4.58 10.69 -1.35
N ILE A 210 3.48 10.45 -2.09
CA ILE A 210 3.28 9.24 -2.89
C ILE A 210 3.94 9.38 -4.27
N LEU A 211 3.83 10.56 -4.87
CA LEU A 211 4.41 10.85 -6.18
C LEU A 211 5.92 11.02 -6.06
N ARG A 212 6.68 10.20 -6.77
CA ARG A 212 8.13 10.35 -6.86
C ARG A 212 8.49 11.45 -7.86
N VAL A 213 8.52 12.69 -7.39
CA VAL A 213 8.83 13.88 -8.22
C VAL A 213 10.21 14.41 -7.85
N THR A 214 11.05 14.62 -8.87
CA THR A 214 12.31 15.37 -8.71
C THR A 214 12.05 16.84 -9.06
N PRO A 215 12.04 17.75 -8.08
CA PRO A 215 11.72 19.15 -8.32
C PRO A 215 12.84 19.85 -9.11
N MET A 216 12.48 20.62 -10.13
CA MET A 216 13.40 21.52 -10.83
C MET A 216 13.52 22.82 -10.04
N LEU A 217 14.63 22.96 -9.31
CA LEU A 217 14.97 24.19 -8.59
C LEU A 217 15.53 25.24 -9.56
N LYS A 218 15.06 26.48 -9.44
CA LYS A 218 15.57 27.63 -10.18
C LYS A 218 16.10 28.65 -9.18
N ASP A 219 17.21 29.30 -9.51
CA ASP A 219 17.82 30.30 -8.64
C ASP A 219 16.90 31.53 -8.41
N GLU A 220 15.98 31.77 -9.34
CA GLU A 220 14.98 32.85 -9.27
C GLU A 220 13.71 32.47 -8.48
N ASP A 221 13.61 31.24 -7.95
CA ASP A 221 12.41 30.82 -7.22
C ASP A 221 12.23 31.66 -5.95
N PRO A 222 11.02 32.22 -5.72
CA PRO A 222 10.69 32.84 -4.44
C PRO A 222 10.88 31.85 -3.29
N MET A 223 11.27 32.34 -2.11
CA MET A 223 11.56 31.50 -0.93
C MET A 223 10.46 30.46 -0.62
N ARG A 224 9.17 30.83 -0.77
CA ARG A 224 8.05 29.90 -0.56
C ARG A 224 8.02 28.76 -1.59
N ALA A 225 8.29 29.08 -2.86
CA ALA A 225 8.34 28.09 -3.93
C ALA A 225 9.55 27.16 -3.75
N TRP A 226 10.69 27.72 -3.34
CA TRP A 226 11.89 26.94 -3.02
C TRP A 226 11.62 25.94 -1.89
N ALA A 227 11.03 26.39 -0.77
CA ALA A 227 10.70 25.51 0.36
C ALA A 227 9.68 24.42 -0.02
N TYR A 228 8.66 24.78 -0.80
CA TYR A 228 7.68 23.80 -1.31
C TYR A 228 8.35 22.75 -2.20
N LYS A 229 9.24 23.17 -3.12
CA LYS A 229 9.99 22.27 -3.99
C LYS A 229 10.86 21.30 -3.19
N HIS A 230 11.58 21.76 -2.18
CA HIS A 230 12.31 20.86 -1.28
C HIS A 230 11.39 19.90 -0.52
N GLY A 231 10.20 20.34 -0.10
CA GLY A 231 9.22 19.47 0.53
C GLY A 231 8.67 18.38 -0.39
N ILE A 232 8.57 18.63 -1.70
CA ILE A 232 8.12 17.65 -2.70
C ILE A 232 9.11 16.49 -2.86
N GLU A 233 10.39 16.68 -2.54
CA GLU A 233 11.38 15.62 -2.62
C GLU A 233 11.17 14.53 -1.55
N CYS A 234 10.47 14.86 -0.47
CA CYS A 234 10.08 13.92 0.56
C CYS A 234 9.12 12.87 0.00
N ARG A 235 9.29 11.62 0.44
CA ARG A 235 8.46 10.49 0.02
C ARG A 235 8.20 9.51 1.16
N PHE A 236 7.15 8.72 1.01
CA PHE A 236 6.93 7.55 1.83
C PHE A 236 7.88 6.42 1.44
N GLU A 237 8.57 5.85 2.43
CA GLU A 237 9.36 4.64 2.27
C GLU A 237 9.06 3.66 3.42
N CYS A 238 9.19 2.37 3.13
CA CYS A 238 9.07 1.32 4.13
C CYS A 238 10.46 0.82 4.50
N VAL A 239 10.78 0.82 5.79
CA VAL A 239 12.08 0.37 6.32
C VAL A 239 11.86 -0.70 7.37
N LYS A 240 12.79 -1.66 7.46
CA LYS A 240 12.75 -2.64 8.54
C LYS A 240 13.47 -2.08 9.75
N LEU A 241 12.81 -2.13 10.90
CA LEU A 241 13.45 -1.75 12.14
C LEU A 241 14.42 -2.86 12.57
N PRO A 242 15.69 -2.53 12.86
CA PRO A 242 16.64 -3.48 13.43
C PRO A 242 16.14 -4.07 14.75
N LEU A 243 16.50 -5.33 15.01
CA LEU A 243 16.11 -6.02 16.25
C LEU A 243 16.67 -5.33 17.51
N GLN A 244 17.77 -4.59 17.38
CA GLN A 244 18.40 -3.82 18.46
C GLN A 244 17.53 -2.67 18.97
N LEU A 245 16.56 -2.21 18.16
CA LEU A 245 15.60 -1.17 18.53
C LEU A 245 14.31 -1.73 19.16
N THR A 246 14.25 -3.04 19.37
CA THR A 246 13.10 -3.70 20.03
C THR A 246 13.01 -3.25 21.48
N ASN A 247 11.79 -3.03 21.99
CA ASN A 247 11.51 -2.62 23.37
C ASN A 247 12.11 -1.27 23.79
N ARG A 248 12.55 -0.44 22.83
CA ARG A 248 12.82 0.97 23.09
C ARG A 248 11.55 1.78 22.88
N GLU A 249 11.41 2.84 23.68
CA GLU A 249 10.34 3.81 23.51
C GLU A 249 10.43 4.43 22.11
N PHE A 250 9.26 4.58 21.49
CA PHE A 250 9.17 5.15 20.16
C PHE A 250 9.83 6.54 20.08
N ALA A 251 9.65 7.37 21.11
CA ALA A 251 10.18 8.72 21.13
C ALA A 251 11.71 8.74 20.93
N GLU A 252 12.45 7.85 21.61
CA GLU A 252 13.91 7.75 21.46
C GLU A 252 14.30 7.43 20.01
N ILE A 253 13.63 6.46 19.40
CA ILE A 253 13.91 6.05 18.02
C ILE A 253 13.56 7.15 17.04
N ALA A 254 12.40 7.80 17.23
CA ALA A 254 11.96 8.91 16.40
C ALA A 254 12.96 10.08 16.46
N PHE A 255 13.51 10.40 17.64
CA PHE A 255 14.54 11.44 17.77
C PHE A 255 15.82 11.08 17.02
N ILE A 256 16.33 9.85 17.20
CA ILE A 256 17.52 9.39 16.48
C ILE A 256 17.30 9.48 14.97
N MET A 257 16.14 9.02 14.48
CA MET A 257 15.83 9.04 13.05
C MET A 257 15.64 10.47 12.50
N TYR A 258 15.07 11.37 13.32
CA TYR A 258 14.84 12.76 12.95
C TYR A 258 16.14 13.52 12.68
N ASP A 259 17.19 13.27 13.46
CA ASP A 259 18.52 13.87 13.25
C ASP A 259 19.09 13.57 11.85
N TYR A 260 18.70 12.44 11.27
CA TYR A 260 19.08 12.02 9.92
C TYR A 260 18.02 12.35 8.86
N ARG A 261 17.04 13.21 9.17
CA ARG A 261 15.93 13.60 8.27
C ARG A 261 15.06 12.41 7.86
N VAL A 262 14.84 11.48 8.77
CA VAL A 262 13.92 10.36 8.61
C VAL A 262 12.81 10.51 9.65
N ILE A 263 11.59 10.78 9.20
CA ILE A 263 10.44 10.99 10.08
C ILE A 263 9.65 9.69 10.13
N LEU A 264 9.59 9.07 11.31
CA LEU A 264 8.81 7.85 11.51
C LEU A 264 7.33 8.17 11.71
N VAL A 265 6.44 7.54 10.93
CA VAL A 265 5.01 7.89 10.87
C VAL A 265 4.11 6.76 11.40
N ALA A 266 4.40 5.52 11.01
CA ALA A 266 3.63 4.36 11.41
C ALA A 266 4.52 3.11 11.50
N THR A 267 4.07 2.11 12.25
CA THR A 267 4.71 0.79 12.28
C THR A 267 3.67 -0.30 12.02
N LYS A 268 4.12 -1.43 11.49
CA LYS A 268 3.33 -2.65 11.38
C LYS A 268 4.18 -3.84 11.80
N ARG A 269 3.57 -4.82 12.46
CA ARG A 269 4.23 -6.09 12.76
C ARG A 269 4.43 -6.90 11.48
N PHE A 270 5.46 -7.75 11.44
CA PHE A 270 5.64 -8.72 10.37
C PHE A 270 4.36 -9.57 10.21
N MET A 271 3.90 -9.79 8.97
CA MET A 271 2.66 -10.51 8.63
C MET A 271 1.32 -9.82 8.96
N VAL A 272 1.31 -8.68 9.67
CA VAL A 272 0.07 -7.92 9.94
C VAL A 272 -0.13 -6.86 8.86
N LYS A 273 -1.34 -6.83 8.26
CA LYS A 273 -1.70 -5.83 7.22
C LYS A 273 -1.99 -4.43 7.78
N ILE A 274 -2.23 -4.33 9.08
CA ILE A 274 -2.65 -3.09 9.74
C ILE A 274 -1.45 -2.25 10.13
N TRP A 275 -1.42 -1.01 9.64
CA TRP A 275 -0.51 0.03 10.11
C TRP A 275 -1.05 0.65 11.40
N ARG A 276 -0.17 0.80 12.38
CA ARG A 276 -0.46 1.52 13.63
C ARG A 276 0.24 2.88 13.59
N PRO A 277 -0.48 3.99 13.78
CA PRO A 277 0.16 5.28 13.95
C PRO A 277 1.03 5.21 15.21
N VAL A 278 2.21 5.80 15.15
CA VAL A 278 3.10 5.68 16.30
C VAL A 278 2.80 6.76 17.33
N THR A 279 2.56 6.33 18.56
CA THR A 279 2.41 7.18 19.74
C THR A 279 3.67 7.08 20.61
N PRO A 280 3.92 8.05 21.51
CA PRO A 280 5.06 7.99 22.43
C PRO A 280 5.14 6.67 23.21
N ASP A 281 3.98 6.10 23.56
CA ASP A 281 3.85 4.88 24.33
C ASP A 281 3.81 3.60 23.46
N THR A 282 4.02 3.72 22.15
CA THR A 282 4.01 2.53 21.28
C THR A 282 5.32 1.76 21.45
N ASP A 283 5.24 0.59 22.07
CA ASP A 283 6.37 -0.33 22.12
C ASP A 283 6.67 -0.94 20.76
N ASN A 284 7.95 -0.88 20.38
CA ASN A 284 8.43 -1.51 19.16
C ASN A 284 8.62 -3.01 19.36
N ASN A 285 7.86 -3.79 18.59
CA ASN A 285 7.91 -5.23 18.62
C ASN A 285 9.02 -5.77 17.72
N LEU A 286 9.49 -6.98 18.05
CA LEU A 286 10.41 -7.76 17.21
C LEU A 286 9.87 -7.82 15.77
N LYS A 287 10.74 -7.54 14.78
CA LYS A 287 10.44 -7.62 13.34
C LYS A 287 9.36 -6.63 12.86
N SER A 288 9.35 -5.41 13.37
CA SER A 288 8.44 -4.36 12.87
C SER A 288 8.94 -3.73 11.57
N ILE A 289 8.01 -3.41 10.66
CA ILE A 289 8.24 -2.57 9.49
C ILE A 289 7.73 -1.17 9.81
N ALA A 290 8.53 -0.17 9.54
CA ALA A 290 8.26 1.23 9.74
C ALA A 290 7.90 1.91 8.41
N LEU A 291 6.87 2.75 8.43
CA LEU A 291 6.58 3.72 7.39
C LEU A 291 7.23 5.04 7.77
N VAL A 292 8.12 5.52 6.92
CA VAL A 292 8.88 6.76 7.14
C VAL A 292 8.64 7.77 6.03
N VAL A 293 8.80 9.04 6.37
CA VAL A 293 8.90 10.16 5.42
C VAL A 293 10.35 10.61 5.37
N THR A 294 10.93 10.61 4.17
CA THR A 294 12.34 10.96 3.98
C THR A 294 12.63 11.42 2.56
N VAL A 295 13.75 12.10 2.38
CA VAL A 295 14.31 12.47 1.07
C VAL A 295 15.30 11.41 0.55
N HIS A 296 15.78 10.53 1.42
CA HIS A 296 16.89 9.61 1.15
C HIS A 296 16.48 8.38 0.34
N SER A 297 17.41 7.87 -0.49
CA SER A 297 17.19 6.64 -1.26
C SER A 297 17.01 5.42 -0.35
N THR A 298 16.37 4.37 -0.87
CA THR A 298 16.21 3.10 -0.15
C THR A 298 17.55 2.51 0.27
N GLU A 299 18.58 2.59 -0.59
CA GLU A 299 19.94 2.13 -0.31
C GLU A 299 20.58 2.87 0.89
N TYR A 300 20.35 4.18 0.97
CA TYR A 300 20.81 4.98 2.11
C TYR A 300 20.08 4.56 3.38
N LEU A 301 18.76 4.35 3.32
CA LEU A 301 17.97 3.91 4.47
C LEU A 301 18.42 2.55 4.98
N ASP A 302 18.71 1.60 4.10
CA ASP A 302 19.22 0.28 4.49
C ASP A 302 20.58 0.38 5.19
N THR A 303 21.48 1.20 4.64
CA THR A 303 22.80 1.45 5.25
C THR A 303 22.67 2.15 6.60
N PHE A 304 21.78 3.13 6.69
CA PHE A 304 21.48 3.87 7.91
C PHE A 304 20.90 2.96 9.01
N MET A 305 19.94 2.11 8.66
CA MET A 305 19.36 1.14 9.60
C MET A 305 20.40 0.13 10.09
N ALA A 306 21.30 -0.32 9.21
CA ALA A 306 22.43 -1.17 9.60
C ALA A 306 23.41 -0.42 10.54
N ALA A 307 23.65 0.88 10.30
CA ALA A 307 24.49 1.69 11.16
C ALA A 307 23.88 1.90 12.56
N ILE A 308 22.56 2.18 12.64
CA ILE A 308 21.85 2.27 13.93
C ILE A 308 21.95 0.95 14.70
N ALA A 309 21.77 -0.18 14.01
CA ALA A 309 21.89 -1.51 14.61
C ALA A 309 23.26 -1.71 15.29
N ASN A 310 24.33 -1.28 14.62
CA ASN A 310 25.70 -1.40 15.11
C ASN A 310 26.02 -0.41 16.24
N TYR A 311 25.56 0.84 16.12
CA TYR A 311 25.78 1.88 17.13
C TYR A 311 25.19 1.49 18.49
N ASP A 312 24.00 0.88 18.50
CA ASP A 312 23.38 0.41 19.74
C ASP A 312 24.09 -0.82 20.33
N THR A 313 24.76 -1.62 19.50
CA THR A 313 25.58 -2.74 20.00
C THR A 313 26.80 -2.24 20.76
N GLU A 314 27.48 -1.21 20.25
CA GLU A 314 28.67 -0.61 20.89
C GLU A 314 28.33 0.06 22.22
N ARG A 315 27.17 0.74 22.31
CA ARG A 315 26.69 1.36 23.56
C ARG A 315 26.33 0.30 24.62
N PHE A 316 25.78 -0.84 24.20
CA PHE A 316 25.52 -1.99 25.08
C PHE A 316 26.81 -2.64 25.63
N PHE A 317 27.88 -2.71 24.84
CA PHE A 317 29.17 -3.20 25.33
C PHE A 317 29.86 -2.22 26.30
N TYR A 318 29.67 -0.91 26.12
CA TYR A 318 30.19 0.08 27.06
C TYR A 318 29.44 0.09 28.40
N THR A 319 28.12 -0.14 28.41
CA THR A 319 27.37 -0.26 29.67
C THR A 319 27.56 -1.63 30.34
N ALA A 320 27.73 -2.71 29.57
CA ALA A 320 28.04 -4.04 30.10
C ALA A 320 29.49 -4.16 30.62
N SER A 321 30.46 -3.46 30.01
CA SER A 321 31.85 -3.42 30.49
C SER A 321 32.14 -2.31 31.52
N GLY A 322 31.24 -1.32 31.64
CA GLY A 322 31.34 -0.23 32.61
C GLY A 322 30.83 -0.56 34.02
N SER A 323 30.25 -1.74 34.24
CA SER A 323 29.73 -2.18 35.53
C SER A 323 30.82 -2.81 36.42
N SER A 324 31.97 -2.15 36.57
CA SER A 324 32.93 -2.41 37.65
C SER A 324 33.94 -1.28 37.75
N LYS A 325 33.52 -0.16 38.34
CA LYS A 325 34.35 0.72 39.20
C LYS A 325 33.50 1.88 39.70
N PHE A 326 32.64 1.58 40.67
CA PHE A 326 32.36 2.57 41.72
C PHE A 326 33.61 2.62 42.60
N LEU A 327 34.48 3.60 42.35
CA LEU A 327 35.42 4.05 43.37
C LEU A 327 34.80 5.30 43.99
N TYR A 328 34.39 5.14 45.24
CA TYR A 328 34.15 6.22 46.18
C TYR A 328 35.30 7.23 46.09
N LEU A 329 34.96 8.50 45.88
CA LEU A 329 35.77 9.60 46.37
C LEU A 329 34.90 10.29 47.40
N ASP A 330 35.25 10.00 48.66
CA ASP A 330 34.75 10.66 49.85
C ASP A 330 35.08 12.16 49.79
N ASP A 331 34.12 12.95 50.28
CA ASP A 331 34.34 14.29 50.80
C ASP A 331 35.40 14.23 51.92
N ASP A 332 36.46 15.06 51.83
CA ASP A 332 36.99 15.90 52.91
C ASP A 332 38.29 16.62 52.51
N ASP A 333 38.42 17.85 53.03
CA ASP A 333 39.48 18.88 53.00
C ASP A 333 39.57 19.88 51.82
#